data_AF-A0A931J7E2-F1
#
_entry.id   AF-A0A931J7E2-F1
#
_cell.length_a   1.000
_cell.length_b   1.000
_cell.length_c   1.000
_cell.angle_alpha   90.00
_cell.angle_beta   90.00
_cell.angle_gamma   90.00
#
_symmetry.space_group_name_H-M   'P 1'
#
loop_
_entity.id
_entity.type
_entity.pdbx_description
1 polymer ?
#
loop_
_entity_poly.entity_id
_entity_poly.type
_entity_poly.pdbx_seq_one_letter_code
_entity_poly.pdbx_strand_id
1 'polypeptide(L)'
;MKNPIASSLLLASLLVTLPSHAENKKAAPAPAPKAEKKMTREELRACMTLQADANALHADLEARKATLKTEKDQIAQEAEALKPSKAALDEHVTRLKDWQARMKEMQTQIESWNTRRAELEEQKPRNLDRRRLEMSDEQKALNKKQAALVSERDALVKAYEDAVAAYNERAQKQQAMAVEWNKRNDAAANDADRLFEMRQDYAADCAKRKYNEEDEIAIKRGK
;
A
#
# COMPACT_ATOMS: atom_id res chain seq x y z
N MET A 1 -16.55 5.61 26.81
CA MET A 1 -15.22 5.93 26.29
C MET A 1 -15.39 6.50 24.89
N LYS A 2 -14.86 7.70 24.68
CA LYS A 2 -14.86 8.45 23.42
C LYS A 2 -13.83 7.83 22.47
N ASN A 3 -14.17 7.62 21.19
CA ASN A 3 -13.68 8.52 20.15
C ASN A 3 -14.27 8.21 18.77
N PRO A 4 -14.33 9.23 17.91
CA PRO A 4 -15.00 9.25 16.61
C PRO A 4 -13.99 9.04 15.47
N ILE A 5 -14.48 9.07 14.22
CA ILE A 5 -13.97 9.84 13.06
C ILE A 5 -14.54 9.18 11.80
N ALA A 6 -15.59 9.78 11.25
CA ALA A 6 -16.01 9.58 9.88
C ALA A 6 -15.35 10.67 9.04
N SER A 7 -14.36 10.31 8.22
CA SER A 7 -13.75 11.20 7.24
C SER A 7 -14.49 11.10 5.92
N SER A 8 -15.42 12.04 5.71
CA SER A 8 -16.03 12.31 4.41
C SER A 8 -15.02 13.01 3.51
N LEU A 9 -14.66 12.39 2.39
CA LEU A 9 -13.90 13.03 1.30
C LEU A 9 -14.89 13.78 0.39
N LEU A 10 -14.82 15.11 0.45
CA LEU A 10 -15.46 16.03 -0.50
C LEU A 10 -14.71 15.98 -1.85
N LEU A 11 -15.42 15.69 -2.94
CA LEU A 11 -15.00 16.05 -4.30
C LEU A 11 -15.37 17.51 -4.57
N ALA A 12 -14.36 18.38 -4.65
CA ALA A 12 -14.50 19.75 -5.11
C ALA A 12 -14.25 19.82 -6.63
N SER A 13 -15.32 20.00 -7.40
CA SER A 13 -15.25 20.31 -8.83
C SER A 13 -14.92 21.80 -9.02
N LEU A 14 -13.70 22.12 -9.47
CA LEU A 14 -13.37 23.46 -9.96
C LEU A 14 -13.76 23.58 -11.45
N LEU A 15 -14.78 24.40 -11.74
CA LEU A 15 -14.98 24.99 -13.06
C LEU A 15 -14.03 26.19 -13.20
N VAL A 16 -13.10 26.13 -14.15
CA VAL A 16 -12.32 27.29 -14.59
C VAL A 16 -13.04 27.90 -15.80
N THR A 17 -13.61 29.08 -15.62
CA THR A 17 -14.12 29.94 -16.69
C THR A 17 -12.97 30.73 -17.32
N LEU A 18 -12.82 30.63 -18.63
CA LEU A 18 -11.90 31.45 -19.43
C LEU A 18 -12.39 32.91 -19.48
N PRO A 19 -11.48 33.90 -19.46
CA PRO A 19 -11.84 35.31 -19.54
C PRO A 19 -12.06 35.75 -20.99
N SER A 20 -13.05 36.61 -21.18
CA SER A 20 -13.15 37.46 -22.36
C SER A 20 -13.47 38.86 -21.86
N HIS A 21 -12.67 39.85 -22.25
CA HIS A 21 -13.06 41.15 -22.80
C HIS A 21 -11.79 41.99 -23.05
N ALA A 22 -11.77 42.59 -24.24
CA ALA A 22 -10.71 43.44 -24.75
C ALA A 22 -10.80 44.86 -24.16
N GLU A 23 -9.65 45.51 -23.98
CA GLU A 23 -9.55 46.97 -24.04
C GLU A 23 -8.29 47.38 -24.80
N ASN A 24 -8.53 48.09 -25.90
CA ASN A 24 -7.55 48.52 -26.88
C ASN A 24 -7.08 49.93 -26.48
N LYS A 25 -5.95 50.05 -25.78
CA LYS A 25 -5.26 51.34 -25.57
C LYS A 25 -4.02 51.39 -26.46
N LYS A 26 -4.03 52.34 -27.42
CA LYS A 26 -2.87 52.76 -28.20
C LYS A 26 -1.74 53.16 -27.25
N ALA A 27 -0.69 52.33 -27.18
CA ALA A 27 0.54 52.65 -26.50
C ALA A 27 1.42 53.56 -27.39
N ALA A 28 2.06 54.53 -26.76
CA ALA A 28 3.08 55.39 -27.35
C ALA A 28 4.24 54.57 -27.96
N PRO A 29 4.99 55.11 -28.94
CA PRO A 29 6.12 54.41 -29.52
C PRO A 29 7.13 54.02 -28.45
N ALA A 30 7.44 52.72 -28.40
CA ALA A 30 8.42 52.16 -27.49
C ALA A 30 9.78 52.85 -27.69
N PRO A 31 10.52 53.16 -26.61
CA PRO A 31 11.89 53.62 -26.75
C PRO A 31 12.71 52.57 -27.51
N ALA A 32 13.61 53.04 -28.37
CA ALA A 32 14.50 52.20 -29.18
C ALA A 32 15.15 51.11 -28.31
N PRO A 33 15.26 49.86 -28.81
CA PRO A 33 15.84 48.77 -28.04
C PRO A 33 17.26 49.16 -27.65
N LYS A 34 17.52 49.25 -26.34
CA LYS A 34 18.89 49.30 -25.83
C LYS A 34 19.64 48.14 -26.48
N ALA A 35 20.80 48.41 -27.08
CA ALA A 35 21.63 47.39 -27.71
C ALA A 35 21.83 46.24 -26.72
N GLU A 36 21.15 45.13 -26.97
CA GLU A 36 21.17 43.96 -26.10
C GLU A 36 22.60 43.44 -26.10
N LYS A 37 23.27 43.53 -24.95
CA LYS A 37 24.67 43.14 -24.82
C LYS A 37 24.77 41.64 -25.12
N LYS A 38 25.58 41.29 -26.12
CA LYS A 38 25.89 39.89 -26.44
C LYS A 38 26.43 39.18 -25.20
N MET A 39 26.06 37.91 -25.03
CA MET A 39 26.65 37.06 -24.01
C MET A 39 28.16 36.98 -24.19
N THR A 40 28.86 37.06 -23.07
CA THR A 40 30.26 36.67 -22.94
C THR A 40 30.40 35.16 -23.12
N ARG A 41 31.63 34.70 -23.42
CA ARG A 41 31.93 33.27 -23.54
C ARG A 41 31.59 32.47 -22.28
N GLU A 42 31.76 33.06 -21.09
CA GLU A 42 31.41 32.39 -19.83
C GLU A 42 29.91 32.26 -19.63
N GLU A 43 29.13 33.32 -19.92
CA GLU A 43 27.66 33.25 -19.90
C GLU A 43 27.14 32.22 -20.91
N LEU A 44 27.71 32.19 -22.12
CA LEU A 44 27.34 31.20 -23.14
C LEU A 44 27.65 29.77 -22.66
N ARG A 45 28.80 29.55 -22.02
CA ARG A 45 29.16 28.24 -21.46
C ARG A 45 28.18 27.81 -20.36
N ALA A 46 27.80 28.73 -19.48
CA ALA A 46 26.80 28.46 -18.44
C ALA A 46 25.44 28.08 -19.05
N CYS A 47 24.97 28.83 -20.05
CA CYS A 47 23.73 28.55 -20.76
C CYS A 47 23.73 27.19 -21.47
N MET A 48 24.82 26.84 -22.14
CA MET A 48 24.97 25.52 -22.78
C MET A 48 24.97 24.38 -21.75
N THR A 49 25.61 24.59 -20.60
CA THR A 49 25.63 23.61 -19.50
C THR A 49 24.23 23.43 -18.91
N LEU A 50 23.53 24.52 -18.61
CA LEU A 50 22.14 24.48 -18.12
C LEU A 50 21.21 23.72 -19.07
N GLN A 51 21.34 23.95 -20.38
CA GLN A 51 20.56 23.24 -21.40
C GLN A 51 20.89 21.74 -21.43
N ALA A 52 22.19 21.39 -21.36
CA ALA A 52 22.63 20.00 -21.34
C ALA A 52 22.11 19.28 -20.09
N ASP A 53 22.22 19.90 -18.92
CA ASP A 53 21.75 19.35 -17.65
C ASP A 53 20.22 19.18 -17.66
N ALA A 54 19.46 20.15 -18.19
CA ALA A 54 18.01 20.06 -18.31
C ALA A 54 17.59 18.91 -19.26
N ASN A 55 18.31 18.72 -20.36
CA ASN A 55 18.05 17.61 -21.28
C ASN A 55 18.39 16.26 -20.66
N ALA A 56 19.49 16.17 -19.92
CA ALA A 56 19.91 14.96 -19.20
C ALA A 56 18.88 14.58 -18.12
N LEU A 57 18.44 15.55 -17.32
CA LEU A 57 17.42 15.33 -16.29
C LEU A 57 16.07 14.91 -16.89
N HIS A 58 15.66 15.51 -18.00
CA HIS A 58 14.46 15.08 -18.72
C HIS A 58 14.55 13.62 -19.19
N ALA A 59 15.67 13.23 -19.81
CA ALA A 59 15.85 11.87 -20.31
C ALA A 59 15.82 10.84 -19.16
N ASP A 60 16.45 11.17 -18.03
CA ASP A 60 16.44 10.34 -16.83
C ASP A 60 15.03 10.23 -16.20
N LEU A 61 14.27 11.33 -16.12
CA LEU A 61 12.88 11.30 -15.63
C LEU A 61 11.98 10.41 -16.49
N GLU A 62 12.11 10.48 -17.82
CA GLU A 62 11.35 9.60 -18.73
C GLU A 62 11.71 8.12 -18.52
N ALA A 63 12.98 7.80 -18.30
CA ALA A 63 13.40 6.44 -17.98
C ALA A 63 12.80 5.95 -16.65
N ARG A 64 12.81 6.78 -15.61
CA ARG A 64 12.26 6.46 -14.29
C ARG A 64 10.74 6.27 -14.31
N LYS A 65 9.99 7.01 -15.15
CA LYS A 65 8.53 6.89 -15.27
C LYS A 65 8.09 5.47 -15.63
N ALA A 66 8.79 4.82 -16.56
CA ALA A 66 8.47 3.45 -16.97
C ALA A 66 8.65 2.47 -15.79
N THR A 67 9.76 2.58 -15.07
CA THR A 67 10.04 1.76 -13.88
C THR A 67 9.01 1.99 -12.78
N LEU A 68 8.72 3.24 -12.44
CA LEU A 68 7.72 3.60 -11.43
C LEU A 68 6.33 3.06 -11.80
N LYS A 69 5.97 3.07 -13.09
CA LYS A 69 4.70 2.47 -13.53
C LYS A 69 4.68 0.96 -13.28
N THR A 70 5.72 0.24 -13.68
CA THR A 70 5.82 -1.21 -13.46
C THR A 70 5.77 -1.57 -11.99
N GLU A 71 6.49 -0.84 -11.14
CA GLU A 71 6.48 -1.04 -9.69
C GLU A 71 5.08 -0.79 -9.10
N LYS A 72 4.38 0.25 -9.54
CA LYS A 72 3.00 0.53 -9.12
C LYS A 72 2.05 -0.60 -9.49
N ASP A 73 2.17 -1.14 -10.71
CA ASP A 73 1.35 -2.26 -11.18
C ASP A 73 1.64 -3.53 -10.34
N GLN A 74 2.90 -3.78 -10.00
CA GLN A 74 3.29 -4.90 -9.11
C GLN A 74 2.73 -4.74 -7.70
N ILE A 75 2.79 -3.54 -7.12
CA ILE A 75 2.21 -3.26 -5.79
C ILE A 75 0.70 -3.53 -5.79
N ALA A 76 0.00 -3.16 -6.87
CA ALA A 76 -1.42 -3.43 -7.03
C ALA A 76 -1.71 -4.93 -7.18
N GLN A 77 -0.91 -5.67 -7.95
CA GLN A 77 -1.04 -7.12 -8.09
C GLN A 77 -0.84 -7.86 -6.76
N GLU A 78 0.16 -7.47 -5.97
CA GLU A 78 0.39 -8.05 -4.64
C GLU A 78 -0.76 -7.73 -3.67
N ALA A 79 -1.33 -6.53 -3.75
CA ALA A 79 -2.50 -6.16 -2.96
C ALA A 79 -3.73 -7.02 -3.31
N GLU A 80 -3.96 -7.30 -4.60
CA GLU A 80 -5.00 -8.23 -5.05
C GLU A 80 -4.72 -9.67 -4.60
N ALA A 81 -3.47 -10.11 -4.66
CA ALA A 81 -3.05 -11.45 -4.24
C ALA A 81 -3.21 -11.69 -2.72
N LEU A 82 -3.29 -10.62 -1.90
CA LEU A 82 -3.57 -10.72 -0.48
C LEU A 82 -5.06 -10.97 -0.16
N LYS A 83 -5.99 -10.65 -1.07
CA LYS A 83 -7.43 -10.80 -0.81
C LYS A 83 -7.85 -12.24 -0.50
N PRO A 84 -7.43 -13.27 -1.26
CA PRO A 84 -7.76 -14.66 -0.93
C PRO A 84 -7.19 -15.09 0.42
N SER A 85 -5.99 -14.61 0.77
CA SER A 85 -5.36 -14.92 2.06
C SER A 85 -6.16 -14.34 3.22
N LYS A 86 -6.69 -13.12 3.06
CA LYS A 86 -7.60 -12.52 4.05
C LYS A 86 -8.91 -13.31 4.18
N ALA A 87 -9.52 -13.71 3.07
CA ALA A 87 -10.73 -14.53 3.09
C ALA A 87 -10.49 -15.89 3.78
N ALA A 88 -9.33 -16.51 3.55
CA ALA A 88 -8.95 -17.74 4.22
C ALA A 88 -8.82 -17.56 5.74
N LEU A 89 -8.26 -16.43 6.22
CA LEU A 89 -8.21 -16.11 7.64
C LEU A 89 -9.62 -15.99 8.26
N ASP A 90 -10.56 -15.37 7.56
CA ASP A 90 -11.95 -15.28 8.00
C ASP A 90 -12.62 -16.68 8.09
N GLU A 91 -12.29 -17.57 7.16
CA GLU A 91 -12.72 -18.98 7.20
C GLU A 91 -12.13 -19.72 8.41
N HIS A 92 -10.85 -19.53 8.72
CA HIS A 92 -10.23 -20.09 9.94
C HIS A 92 -10.93 -19.62 11.22
N VAL A 93 -11.27 -18.32 11.30
CA VAL A 93 -12.01 -17.77 12.45
C VAL A 93 -13.39 -18.43 12.56
N THR A 94 -14.06 -18.66 11.43
CA THR A 94 -15.36 -19.35 11.40
C THR A 94 -15.24 -20.78 11.91
N ARG A 95 -14.25 -21.54 11.43
CA ARG A 95 -13.97 -22.92 11.90
C ARG A 95 -13.67 -22.98 13.40
N LEU A 96 -12.93 -22.00 13.93
CA LEU A 96 -12.65 -21.90 15.37
C LEU A 96 -13.94 -21.63 16.18
N LYS A 97 -14.85 -20.79 15.68
CA LYS A 97 -16.16 -20.56 16.33
C LYS A 97 -17.02 -21.83 16.33
N ASP A 98 -17.06 -22.56 15.21
CA ASP A 98 -17.80 -23.82 15.10
C ASP A 98 -17.21 -24.89 16.03
N TRP A 99 -15.88 -24.94 16.15
CA TRP A 99 -15.21 -25.78 17.14
C TRP A 99 -15.59 -25.39 18.58
N GLN A 100 -15.61 -24.10 18.92
CA GLN A 100 -16.03 -23.64 20.24
C GLN A 100 -17.48 -24.03 20.57
N ALA A 101 -18.38 -23.98 19.59
CA ALA A 101 -19.76 -24.44 19.77
C ALA A 101 -19.83 -25.94 20.07
N ARG A 102 -19.08 -26.76 19.32
CA ARG A 102 -18.99 -28.22 19.55
C ARG A 102 -18.37 -28.56 20.91
N MET A 103 -17.41 -27.77 21.39
CA MET A 103 -16.86 -27.93 22.73
C MET A 103 -17.86 -27.61 23.84
N LYS A 104 -18.70 -26.59 23.66
CA LYS A 104 -19.79 -26.29 24.61
C LYS A 104 -20.80 -27.43 24.67
N GLU A 105 -21.20 -27.96 23.52
CA GLU A 105 -22.09 -29.12 23.44
C GLU A 105 -21.47 -30.35 24.13
N MET A 106 -20.18 -30.63 23.91
CA MET A 106 -19.45 -31.69 24.61
C MET A 106 -19.47 -31.49 26.13
N GLN A 107 -19.27 -30.27 26.61
CA GLN A 107 -19.30 -29.95 28.03
C GLN A 107 -20.70 -30.23 28.63
N THR A 108 -21.78 -29.85 27.94
CA THR A 108 -23.15 -30.18 28.35
C THR A 108 -23.41 -31.69 28.38
N GLN A 109 -22.86 -32.46 27.42
CA GLN A 109 -22.97 -33.93 27.43
C GLN A 109 -22.24 -34.55 28.63
N ILE A 110 -21.07 -34.05 28.98
CA ILE A 110 -20.30 -34.49 30.15
C ILE A 110 -21.06 -34.17 31.44
N GLU A 111 -21.61 -32.97 31.57
CA GLU A 111 -22.42 -32.57 32.73
C GLU A 111 -23.66 -33.45 32.88
N SER A 112 -24.41 -33.68 31.79
CA SER A 112 -25.55 -34.59 31.78
C SER A 112 -25.17 -36.02 32.19
N TRP A 113 -24.05 -36.53 31.67
CA TRP A 113 -23.53 -37.84 32.06
C TRP A 113 -23.17 -37.90 33.55
N ASN A 114 -22.52 -36.87 34.10
CA ASN A 114 -22.19 -36.78 35.52
C ASN A 114 -23.43 -36.79 36.40
N THR A 115 -24.48 -36.04 36.04
CA THR A 115 -25.76 -36.04 36.75
C THR A 115 -26.42 -37.42 36.72
N ARG A 116 -26.55 -38.04 35.53
CA ARG A 116 -27.12 -39.40 35.41
C ARG A 116 -26.34 -40.43 36.21
N ARG A 117 -25.01 -40.28 36.29
CA ARG A 117 -24.15 -41.16 37.08
C ARG A 117 -24.43 -41.02 38.58
N ALA A 118 -24.55 -39.79 39.07
CA ALA A 118 -24.87 -39.53 40.47
C ALA A 118 -26.24 -40.11 40.84
N GLU A 119 -27.26 -39.87 40.01
CA GLU A 119 -28.61 -40.42 40.19
C GLU A 119 -28.62 -41.95 40.22
N LEU A 120 -27.85 -42.61 39.34
CA LEU A 120 -27.75 -44.06 39.31
C LEU A 120 -27.18 -44.64 40.62
N GLU A 121 -26.16 -43.98 41.17
CA GLU A 121 -25.52 -44.39 42.43
C GLU A 121 -26.41 -44.13 43.66
N GLU A 122 -27.31 -43.14 43.59
CA GLU A 122 -28.30 -42.86 44.62
C GLU A 122 -29.47 -43.86 44.57
N GLN A 123 -30.09 -44.05 43.41
CA GLN A 123 -31.32 -44.85 43.25
C GLN A 123 -31.08 -46.36 43.40
N LYS A 124 -29.87 -46.85 43.04
CA LYS A 124 -29.47 -48.27 43.13
C LYS A 124 -30.54 -49.24 42.59
N PRO A 125 -30.97 -49.09 41.32
CA PRO A 125 -32.02 -49.94 40.76
C PRO A 125 -31.58 -51.41 40.69
N ARG A 126 -32.54 -52.34 40.58
CA ARG A 126 -32.26 -53.78 40.52
C ARG A 126 -31.27 -54.22 39.43
N ASN A 127 -31.10 -53.42 38.37
CA ASN A 127 -30.16 -53.67 37.27
C ASN A 127 -28.92 -52.76 37.31
N LEU A 128 -28.50 -52.35 38.52
CA LEU A 128 -27.38 -51.42 38.75
C LEU A 128 -26.10 -51.80 37.99
N ASP A 129 -25.66 -53.05 38.07
CA ASP A 129 -24.39 -53.48 37.46
C ASP A 129 -24.39 -53.35 35.94
N ARG A 130 -25.51 -53.68 35.29
CA ARG A 130 -25.67 -53.49 33.83
C ARG A 130 -25.62 -52.00 33.47
N ARG A 131 -26.35 -51.16 34.21
CA ARG A 131 -26.34 -49.70 33.97
C ARG A 131 -24.97 -49.08 34.23
N ARG A 132 -24.20 -49.58 35.20
CA ARG A 132 -22.80 -49.14 35.44
C ARG A 132 -21.90 -49.47 34.26
N LEU A 133 -22.07 -50.64 33.65
CA LEU A 133 -21.32 -51.02 32.44
C LEU A 133 -21.65 -50.07 31.27
N GLU A 134 -22.94 -49.83 31.01
CA GLU A 134 -23.42 -48.88 29.99
C GLU A 134 -22.82 -47.48 30.21
N MET A 135 -22.86 -46.97 31.46
CA MET A 135 -22.29 -45.67 31.82
C MET A 135 -20.76 -45.62 31.65
N SER A 136 -20.05 -46.73 31.91
CA SER A 136 -18.61 -46.82 31.69
C SER A 136 -18.26 -46.73 30.20
N ASP A 137 -19.04 -47.38 29.33
CA ASP A 137 -18.82 -47.33 27.89
C ASP A 137 -19.18 -45.96 27.31
N GLU A 138 -20.25 -45.31 27.79
CA GLU A 138 -20.55 -43.91 27.49
C GLU A 138 -19.40 -42.98 27.91
N GLN A 139 -18.80 -43.20 29.09
CA GLN A 139 -17.66 -42.40 29.57
C GLN A 139 -16.45 -42.52 28.64
N LYS A 140 -16.11 -43.74 28.20
CA LYS A 140 -15.02 -43.97 27.25
C LYS A 140 -15.30 -43.25 25.93
N ALA A 141 -16.54 -43.29 25.44
CA ALA A 141 -16.94 -42.61 24.22
C ALA A 141 -16.82 -41.08 24.36
N LEU A 142 -17.28 -40.50 25.47
CA LEU A 142 -17.14 -39.06 25.77
C LEU A 142 -15.66 -38.65 25.85
N ASN A 143 -14.83 -39.40 26.58
CA ASN A 143 -13.40 -39.14 26.68
C ASN A 143 -12.71 -39.18 25.30
N LYS A 144 -13.08 -40.15 24.45
CA LYS A 144 -12.55 -40.25 23.08
C LYS A 144 -12.96 -39.05 22.24
N LYS A 145 -14.22 -38.63 22.30
CA LYS A 145 -14.69 -37.44 21.57
C LYS A 145 -14.02 -36.17 22.08
N GLN A 146 -13.83 -36.03 23.39
CA GLN A 146 -13.15 -34.87 23.97
C GLN A 146 -11.67 -34.81 23.55
N ALA A 147 -10.97 -35.94 23.57
CA ALA A 147 -9.59 -36.01 23.06
C ALA A 147 -9.50 -35.64 21.58
N ALA A 148 -10.46 -36.09 20.76
CA ALA A 148 -10.53 -35.72 19.34
C ALA A 148 -10.75 -34.22 19.15
N LEU A 149 -11.66 -33.60 19.91
CA LEU A 149 -11.91 -32.15 19.84
C LEU A 149 -10.68 -31.34 20.31
N VAL A 150 -9.94 -31.81 21.32
CA VAL A 150 -8.69 -31.15 21.75
C VAL A 150 -7.63 -31.25 20.64
N SER A 151 -7.46 -32.42 20.02
CA SER A 151 -6.54 -32.57 18.89
C SER A 151 -6.95 -31.70 17.69
N GLU A 152 -8.25 -31.58 17.41
CA GLU A 152 -8.77 -30.71 16.36
C GLU A 152 -8.48 -29.24 16.64
N ARG A 153 -8.63 -28.81 17.90
CA ARG A 153 -8.27 -27.44 18.34
C ARG A 153 -6.83 -27.12 18.00
N ASP A 154 -5.91 -28.01 18.40
CA ASP A 154 -4.48 -27.76 18.25
C ASP A 154 -4.10 -27.65 16.77
N ALA A 155 -4.71 -28.48 15.93
CA ALA A 155 -4.57 -28.39 14.48
C ALA A 155 -5.16 -27.07 13.91
N LEU A 156 -6.36 -26.66 14.34
CA LEU A 156 -7.01 -25.43 13.89
C LEU A 156 -6.23 -24.18 14.30
N VAL A 157 -5.77 -24.13 15.55
CA VAL A 157 -4.97 -23.02 16.09
C VAL A 157 -3.65 -22.93 15.35
N LYS A 158 -2.92 -24.04 15.20
CA LYS A 158 -1.67 -24.06 14.45
C LYS A 158 -1.86 -23.59 13.01
N ALA A 159 -2.87 -24.12 12.31
CA ALA A 159 -3.14 -23.72 10.93
C ALA A 159 -3.50 -22.23 10.81
N TYR A 160 -4.22 -21.68 11.79
CA TYR A 160 -4.52 -20.25 11.85
C TYR A 160 -3.27 -19.41 12.09
N GLU A 161 -2.42 -19.78 13.05
CA GLU A 161 -1.15 -19.09 13.33
C GLU A 161 -0.22 -19.08 12.10
N ASP A 162 -0.06 -20.23 11.45
CA ASP A 162 0.74 -20.37 10.22
C ASP A 162 0.18 -19.48 9.10
N ALA A 163 -1.15 -19.41 8.94
CA ALA A 163 -1.80 -18.55 7.95
C ALA A 163 -1.63 -17.05 8.27
N VAL A 164 -1.73 -16.66 9.54
CA VAL A 164 -1.51 -15.27 9.98
C VAL A 164 -0.06 -14.86 9.74
N ALA A 165 0.91 -15.72 10.06
CA ALA A 165 2.32 -15.46 9.81
C ALA A 165 2.60 -15.23 8.31
N ALA A 166 2.10 -16.12 7.46
CA ALA A 166 2.24 -16.01 6.01
C ALA A 166 1.56 -14.75 5.43
N TYR A 167 0.37 -14.41 5.92
CA TYR A 167 -0.32 -13.18 5.52
C TYR A 167 0.49 -11.94 5.92
N ASN A 168 0.96 -11.88 7.17
CA ASN A 168 1.70 -10.74 7.69
C ASN A 168 3.03 -10.53 6.95
N GLU A 169 3.77 -11.60 6.65
CA GLU A 169 5.01 -11.51 5.88
C GLU A 169 4.76 -10.90 4.49
N ARG A 170 3.74 -11.38 3.77
CA ARG A 170 3.39 -10.85 2.45
C ARG A 170 2.88 -9.40 2.52
N ALA A 171 2.05 -9.09 3.51
CA ALA A 171 1.54 -7.74 3.72
C ALA A 171 2.67 -6.75 4.04
N GLN A 172 3.65 -7.15 4.86
CA GLN A 172 4.83 -6.34 5.16
C GLN A 172 5.69 -6.11 3.91
N LYS A 173 5.90 -7.16 3.09
CA LYS A 173 6.62 -7.04 1.83
C LYS A 173 5.93 -6.07 0.88
N GLN A 174 4.61 -6.19 0.70
CA GLN A 174 3.82 -5.30 -0.14
C GLN A 174 3.88 -3.85 0.37
N GLN A 175 3.79 -3.64 1.69
CA GLN A 175 3.90 -2.32 2.30
C GLN A 175 5.29 -1.71 2.09
N ALA A 176 6.36 -2.50 2.24
CA ALA A 176 7.72 -2.05 1.99
C ALA A 176 7.93 -1.62 0.52
N MET A 177 7.37 -2.39 -0.44
CA MET A 177 7.37 -2.01 -1.85
C MET A 177 6.67 -0.67 -2.07
N ALA A 178 5.50 -0.46 -1.45
CA ALA A 178 4.75 0.79 -1.55
C ALA A 178 5.51 1.99 -0.96
N VAL A 179 6.16 1.82 0.20
CA VAL A 179 6.98 2.87 0.82
C VAL A 179 8.16 3.26 -0.07
N GLU A 180 8.88 2.27 -0.59
CA GLU A 180 10.02 2.50 -1.47
C GLU A 180 9.61 3.13 -2.81
N TRP A 181 8.47 2.71 -3.36
CA TRP A 181 7.88 3.33 -4.54
C TRP A 181 7.50 4.79 -4.29
N ASN A 182 6.83 5.10 -3.18
CA ASN A 182 6.47 6.47 -2.82
C ASN A 182 7.71 7.36 -2.74
N LYS A 183 8.77 6.89 -2.07
CA LYS A 183 10.04 7.61 -1.96
C LYS A 183 10.65 7.92 -3.33
N ARG A 184 10.68 6.94 -4.25
CA ARG A 184 11.20 7.13 -5.61
C ARG A 184 10.30 8.05 -6.43
N ASN A 185 8.99 7.94 -6.27
CA ASN A 185 8.02 8.79 -6.95
C ASN A 185 8.14 10.25 -6.49
N ASP A 186 8.31 10.49 -5.19
CA ASP A 186 8.51 11.83 -4.63
C ASP A 186 9.83 12.45 -5.12
N ALA A 187 10.91 11.65 -5.17
CA ALA A 187 12.17 12.10 -5.75
C ALA A 187 12.02 12.50 -7.23
N ALA A 188 11.28 11.70 -8.02
CA ALA A 188 11.00 12.02 -9.41
C ALA A 188 10.11 13.27 -9.58
N ALA A 189 9.18 13.52 -8.64
CA ALA A 189 8.38 14.74 -8.63
C ALA A 189 9.25 15.98 -8.34
N ASN A 190 10.12 15.92 -7.34
CA ASN A 190 11.05 17.01 -7.03
C ASN A 190 12.00 17.30 -8.20
N ASP A 191 12.51 16.25 -8.87
CA ASP A 191 13.35 16.39 -10.06
C ASP A 191 12.57 16.99 -11.25
N ALA A 192 11.27 16.70 -11.37
CA ALA A 192 10.41 17.33 -12.38
C ALA A 192 10.20 18.82 -12.13
N ASP A 193 10.02 19.23 -10.87
CA ASP A 193 9.95 20.64 -10.48
C ASP A 193 11.28 21.36 -10.77
N ARG A 194 12.41 20.75 -10.42
CA ARG A 194 13.74 21.26 -10.76
C ARG A 194 13.93 21.41 -12.27
N LEU A 195 13.50 20.44 -13.06
CA LEU A 195 13.56 20.53 -14.52
C LEU A 195 12.74 21.72 -15.05
N PHE A 196 11.58 21.97 -14.45
CA PHE A 196 10.72 23.10 -14.81
C PHE A 196 11.41 24.43 -14.49
N GLU A 197 12.03 24.57 -13.33
CA GLU A 197 12.83 25.75 -12.95
C GLU A 197 14.01 25.96 -13.92
N MET A 198 14.81 24.92 -14.18
CA MET A 198 15.94 25.00 -15.11
C MET A 198 15.52 25.46 -16.52
N ARG A 199 14.33 25.04 -16.98
CA ARG A 199 13.78 25.47 -18.26
C ARG A 199 13.31 26.92 -18.23
N GLN A 200 12.77 27.40 -17.11
CA GLN A 200 12.44 28.82 -16.95
C GLN A 200 13.69 29.69 -16.94
N ASP A 201 14.71 29.29 -16.18
CA ASP A 201 15.99 30.00 -16.11
C ASP A 201 16.63 30.08 -17.50
N TYR A 202 16.67 28.95 -18.22
CA TYR A 202 17.16 28.95 -19.60
C TYR A 202 16.33 29.86 -20.52
N ALA A 203 15.01 29.85 -20.40
CA ALA A 203 14.14 30.68 -21.23
C ALA A 203 14.30 32.19 -20.93
N ALA A 204 14.50 32.55 -19.66
CA ALA A 204 14.68 33.92 -19.20
C ALA A 204 16.07 34.46 -19.57
N ASP A 205 17.12 33.69 -19.27
CA ASP A 205 18.49 34.20 -19.26
C ASP A 205 19.31 33.79 -20.48
N CYS A 206 18.90 32.77 -21.23
CA CYS A 206 19.70 32.20 -22.31
C CYS A 206 19.01 32.25 -23.68
N ALA A 207 17.77 31.78 -23.77
CA ALA A 207 17.14 31.38 -25.04
C ALA A 207 17.02 32.50 -26.10
N LYS A 208 16.98 33.76 -25.68
CA LYS A 208 16.82 34.92 -26.57
C LYS A 208 18.06 35.81 -26.67
N ARG A 209 19.12 35.53 -25.90
CA ARG A 209 20.33 36.37 -25.87
C ARG A 209 21.24 36.04 -27.05
N LYS A 210 21.74 37.10 -27.72
CA LYS A 210 22.73 36.97 -28.79
C LYS A 210 24.09 36.57 -28.21
N TYR A 211 24.85 35.77 -28.95
CA TYR A 211 26.22 35.38 -28.61
C TYR A 211 27.12 35.41 -29.85
N ASN A 212 28.42 35.21 -29.69
CA ASN A 212 29.33 35.05 -30.82
C ASN A 212 29.51 33.56 -31.15
N GLU A 213 29.36 33.19 -32.40
CA GLU A 213 29.49 31.79 -32.86
C GLU A 213 30.90 31.22 -32.62
N GLU A 214 31.94 32.06 -32.70
CA GLU A 214 33.31 31.66 -32.40
C GLU A 214 33.48 31.20 -30.95
N ASP A 215 32.79 31.85 -30.01
CA ASP A 215 32.78 31.46 -28.59
C ASP A 215 32.09 30.11 -28.40
N GLU A 216 30.98 29.87 -29.11
CA GLU A 216 30.28 28.58 -29.11
C GLU A 216 31.17 27.45 -29.64
N ILE A 217 31.85 27.68 -30.78
CA ILE A 217 32.78 26.73 -31.37
C ILE A 217 33.96 26.45 -30.42
N ALA A 218 34.49 27.48 -29.76
CA ALA A 218 35.54 27.33 -28.77
C ALA A 218 35.09 26.46 -27.58
N ILE A 219 33.91 26.73 -27.02
CA ILE A 219 33.32 25.96 -25.92
C ILE A 219 33.10 24.50 -26.32
N LYS A 220 32.52 24.26 -27.50
CA LYS A 220 32.30 22.90 -28.03
C LYS A 220 33.60 22.11 -28.23
N ARG A 221 34.72 22.80 -28.45
CA ARG A 221 36.07 22.20 -28.55
C ARG A 221 36.78 22.07 -27.19
N GLY A 222 36.09 22.35 -26.09
CA GLY A 222 36.64 22.27 -24.73
C GLY A 222 37.56 23.44 -24.35
N LYS A 223 37.48 24.57 -25.05
CA LYS A 223 38.26 25.78 -24.77
C LYS A 223 37.47 26.76 -23.91
#